data_AF-A0A2G8KFL0-F1
#
_entry.id   AF-A0A2G8KFL0-F1
#
_cell.length_a   1.000
_cell.length_b   1.000
_cell.length_c   1.000
_cell.angle_alpha   90.00
_cell.angle_beta   90.00
_cell.angle_gamma   90.00
#
_symmetry.space_group_name_H-M   'P 1'
#
loop_
_entity.id
_entity.type
_entity.pdbx_description
1 polymer ?
#
loop_
_entity_poly.entity_id
_entity_poly.type
_entity_poly.pdbx_seq_one_letter_code
_entity_poly.pdbx_strand_id
1 'polypeptide(L)'
;MNTGSDNVEWWQKVPCHFTWSLEDTDEDYNTMKNKVKSTLESWNEEHPNSPPCQPLLFLGFLEVSKFKGLPRQNPRQAMNHFNNVEREAAKMPVAEERNACMTVALANRIWCNEILSQSQEGKEDVDALHKSKPKTGEETDDMRRLKRLWNEKNEILEAYIEGIAVFSLEYLGPRKYKDAEDRCRKALVVIPTNPEWHHSLGCFIGRQESDKVINSEAGTIT
;
A
#
# COMPACT_ATOMS: atom_id res chain seq x y z
N MET A 1 27.14 -17.49 21.14
CA MET A 1 26.46 -17.98 19.93
C MET A 1 25.01 -18.26 20.28
N ASN A 2 24.07 -17.79 19.44
CA ASN A 2 22.59 -17.84 19.54
C ASN A 2 21.97 -17.03 20.71
N THR A 3 20.95 -16.19 20.53
CA THR A 3 19.83 -16.16 19.57
C THR A 3 19.48 -14.72 19.12
N GLY A 4 19.94 -14.32 17.93
CA GLY A 4 19.53 -13.06 17.30
C GLY A 4 18.48 -13.32 16.23
N SER A 5 17.27 -13.69 16.64
CA SER A 5 16.10 -13.83 15.78
C SER A 5 14.88 -13.96 16.70
N ASP A 6 13.76 -13.33 16.30
CA ASP A 6 12.40 -13.64 16.77
C ASP A 6 11.79 -12.78 17.88
N ASN A 7 11.89 -11.46 17.78
CA ASN A 7 10.82 -10.62 18.32
C ASN A 7 10.41 -9.54 17.31
N VAL A 8 9.83 -10.00 16.19
CA VAL A 8 9.13 -9.13 15.24
C VAL A 8 7.88 -8.60 15.94
N GLU A 9 7.82 -7.29 16.15
CA GLU A 9 6.71 -6.61 16.79
C GLU A 9 5.39 -6.92 16.07
N TRP A 10 4.28 -7.06 16.80
CA TRP A 10 3.01 -7.51 16.22
C TRP A 10 2.53 -6.62 15.06
N TRP A 11 2.78 -5.31 15.14
CA TRP A 11 2.36 -4.33 14.15
C TRP A 11 3.13 -4.48 12.83
N GLN A 12 4.36 -5.02 12.87
CA GLN A 12 5.17 -5.28 11.68
C GLN A 12 4.60 -6.42 10.82
N LYS A 13 3.68 -7.22 11.38
CA LYS A 13 2.98 -8.31 10.68
C LYS A 13 1.68 -7.86 10.05
N VAL A 14 1.23 -6.63 10.31
CA VAL A 14 -0.02 -6.12 9.73
C VAL A 14 0.21 -5.83 8.24
N PRO A 15 -0.64 -6.34 7.33
CA PRO A 15 -0.51 -6.15 5.90
C PRO A 15 -0.63 -4.67 5.51
N CYS A 16 0.37 -4.15 4.83
CA CYS A 16 0.45 -2.80 4.30
C CYS A 16 1.54 -2.72 3.22
N HIS A 17 1.80 -1.53 2.69
CA HIS A 17 2.71 -1.37 1.54
C HIS A 17 4.15 -1.81 1.85
N PHE A 18 4.59 -1.66 3.10
CA PHE A 18 5.91 -2.07 3.56
C PHE A 18 6.06 -3.59 3.75
N THR A 19 4.95 -4.32 3.87
CA THR A 19 4.96 -5.79 4.06
C THR A 19 4.60 -6.55 2.79
N TRP A 20 4.22 -5.86 1.71
CA TRP A 20 3.82 -6.47 0.44
C TRP A 20 4.96 -6.67 -0.57
N SER A 21 6.20 -6.38 -0.21
CA SER A 21 7.37 -6.58 -1.09
C SER A 21 7.22 -5.91 -2.47
N LEU A 22 6.81 -4.64 -2.45
CA LEU A 22 6.48 -3.86 -3.64
C LEU A 22 7.70 -3.36 -4.43
N GLU A 23 8.90 -3.38 -3.84
CA GLU A 23 10.08 -2.70 -4.40
C GLU A 23 10.76 -3.46 -5.56
N ASP A 24 10.38 -4.71 -5.82
CA ASP A 24 10.88 -5.51 -6.96
C ASP A 24 10.08 -5.21 -8.23
N THR A 25 10.40 -4.10 -8.90
CA THR A 25 9.81 -3.67 -10.18
C THR A 25 10.84 -3.01 -11.11
N ASP A 26 10.57 -3.04 -12.40
CA ASP A 26 11.31 -2.30 -13.43
C ASP A 26 10.77 -0.87 -13.66
N GLU A 27 9.58 -0.56 -13.13
CA GLU A 27 8.98 0.77 -13.28
C GLU A 27 9.73 1.81 -12.44
N ASP A 28 10.03 2.97 -13.02
CA ASP A 28 10.68 4.05 -12.28
C ASP A 28 9.68 4.85 -11.43
N TYR A 29 10.20 5.42 -10.34
CA TYR A 29 9.40 6.21 -9.40
C TYR A 29 8.55 7.30 -10.05
N ASN A 30 9.08 8.05 -11.02
CA ASN A 30 8.35 9.18 -11.61
C ASN A 30 7.20 8.68 -12.49
N THR A 31 7.42 7.62 -13.26
CA THR A 31 6.36 6.99 -14.05
C THR A 31 5.22 6.51 -13.15
N MET A 32 5.53 5.78 -12.07
CA MET A 32 4.51 5.34 -11.11
C MET A 32 3.79 6.52 -10.46
N LYS A 33 4.53 7.52 -9.96
CA LYS A 33 3.96 8.70 -9.31
C LYS A 33 3.04 9.48 -10.24
N ASN A 34 3.44 9.67 -11.50
CA ASN A 34 2.66 10.41 -12.48
C ASN A 34 1.37 9.66 -12.86
N LYS A 35 1.46 8.33 -13.05
CA LYS A 35 0.27 7.48 -13.28
C LYS A 35 -0.73 7.64 -12.13
N VAL A 36 -0.28 7.47 -10.88
CA VAL A 36 -1.18 7.54 -9.71
C VAL A 36 -1.74 8.95 -9.51
N LYS A 37 -0.96 10.00 -9.77
CA LYS A 37 -1.46 11.39 -9.73
C LYS A 37 -2.53 11.65 -10.78
N SER A 38 -2.30 11.21 -12.02
CA SER A 38 -3.29 11.34 -13.10
C SER A 38 -4.60 10.65 -12.72
N THR A 39 -4.52 9.44 -12.16
CA THR A 39 -5.70 8.71 -11.66
C THR A 39 -6.39 9.45 -10.52
N LEU A 40 -5.64 10.05 -9.60
CA LEU A 40 -6.23 10.82 -8.51
C LEU A 40 -6.97 12.08 -9.03
N GLU A 41 -6.47 12.69 -10.10
CA GLU A 41 -7.10 13.85 -10.75
C GLU A 41 -8.41 13.49 -11.46
N SER A 42 -8.48 12.34 -12.14
CA SER A 42 -9.70 11.86 -12.81
C SER A 42 -10.63 11.04 -11.90
N TRP A 43 -10.22 10.74 -10.66
CA TRP A 43 -10.91 9.78 -9.80
C TRP A 43 -12.39 10.05 -9.60
N ASN A 44 -12.77 11.31 -9.34
CA ASN A 44 -14.17 11.65 -9.09
C ASN A 44 -15.05 11.50 -10.35
N GLU A 45 -14.47 11.59 -11.54
CA GLU A 45 -15.18 11.39 -12.81
C GLU A 45 -15.35 9.90 -13.10
N GLU A 46 -14.31 9.11 -12.86
CA GLU A 46 -14.29 7.65 -13.12
C GLU A 46 -15.02 6.85 -12.03
N HIS A 47 -14.96 7.31 -10.77
CA HIS A 47 -15.45 6.62 -9.58
C HIS A 47 -16.26 7.58 -8.68
N PRO A 48 -17.38 8.16 -9.14
CA PRO A 48 -18.09 9.24 -8.45
C PRO A 48 -18.62 8.89 -7.04
N ASN A 49 -18.70 7.61 -6.71
CA ASN A 49 -19.20 7.11 -5.43
C ASN A 49 -18.12 6.38 -4.59
N SER A 50 -16.87 6.37 -5.04
CA SER A 50 -15.77 5.72 -4.32
C SER A 50 -14.76 6.78 -3.87
N PRO A 51 -14.39 6.86 -2.58
CA PRO A 51 -13.33 7.76 -2.14
C PRO A 51 -11.94 7.29 -2.62
N PRO A 52 -10.99 8.21 -2.92
CA PRO A 52 -9.69 7.87 -3.50
C PRO A 52 -8.68 7.31 -2.47
N CYS A 53 -9.09 6.38 -1.62
CA CYS A 53 -8.25 5.84 -0.55
C CYS A 53 -7.03 5.08 -1.10
N GLN A 54 -7.22 4.21 -2.09
CA GLN A 54 -6.16 3.39 -2.68
C GLN A 54 -5.03 4.23 -3.33
N PRO A 55 -5.31 5.19 -4.24
CA PRO A 55 -4.26 6.03 -4.80
C PRO A 55 -3.56 6.88 -3.73
N LEU A 56 -4.28 7.39 -2.73
CA LEU A 56 -3.68 8.13 -1.63
C LEU A 56 -2.73 7.26 -0.78
N LEU A 57 -3.12 6.02 -0.45
CA LEU A 57 -2.26 5.08 0.26
C LEU A 57 -0.99 4.79 -0.53
N PHE A 58 -1.11 4.52 -1.82
CA PHE A 58 0.04 4.18 -2.65
C PHE A 58 0.96 5.38 -2.88
N LEU A 59 0.42 6.59 -3.11
CA LEU A 59 1.21 7.83 -3.16
C LEU A 59 1.99 8.04 -1.87
N GLY A 60 1.34 7.84 -0.71
CA GLY A 60 2.02 7.97 0.58
C GLY A 60 3.21 7.02 0.71
N PHE A 61 3.05 5.77 0.26
CA PHE A 61 4.16 4.80 0.22
C PHE A 61 5.27 5.24 -0.75
N LEU A 62 4.92 5.67 -1.97
CA LEU A 62 5.90 6.11 -2.97
C LEU A 62 6.83 7.19 -2.41
N GLU A 63 6.32 8.15 -1.63
CA GLU A 63 7.12 9.23 -1.03
C GLU A 63 8.21 8.73 -0.05
N VAL A 64 8.13 7.51 0.48
CA VAL A 64 9.09 6.95 1.45
C VAL A 64 9.66 5.60 1.05
N SER A 65 9.29 5.08 -0.11
CA SER A 65 9.85 3.86 -0.71
C SER A 65 11.34 4.00 -1.05
N LYS A 66 11.95 2.91 -1.52
CA LYS A 66 13.33 2.87 -2.03
C LYS A 66 13.40 2.64 -3.55
N PHE A 67 12.34 2.99 -4.28
CA PHE A 67 12.33 2.85 -5.74
C PHE A 67 13.45 3.64 -6.40
N LYS A 68 14.01 3.06 -7.47
CA LYS A 68 15.01 3.73 -8.31
C LYS A 68 14.43 5.03 -8.87
N GLY A 69 15.20 6.11 -8.76
CA GLY A 69 14.82 7.43 -9.26
C GLY A 69 14.09 8.32 -8.24
N LEU A 70 13.78 7.83 -7.04
CA LEU A 70 13.32 8.70 -5.95
C LEU A 70 14.48 9.62 -5.51
N PRO A 71 14.36 10.96 -5.62
CA PRO A 71 15.47 11.85 -5.29
C PRO A 71 15.78 11.88 -3.79
N ARG A 72 14.74 11.89 -2.97
CA ARG A 72 14.80 11.90 -1.51
C ARG A 72 13.45 11.46 -0.94
N GLN A 73 13.47 10.65 0.12
CA GLN A 73 12.27 10.32 0.87
C GLN A 73 11.63 11.57 1.49
N ASN A 74 10.30 11.66 1.44
CA ASN A 74 9.50 12.74 2.01
C ASN A 74 8.42 12.20 2.98
N PRO A 75 8.81 11.81 4.21
CA PRO A 75 7.89 11.27 5.21
C PRO A 75 6.76 12.22 5.60
N ARG A 76 6.99 13.54 5.55
CA ARG A 76 5.95 14.54 5.84
C ARG A 76 4.84 14.49 4.80
N GLN A 77 5.21 14.40 3.52
CA GLN A 77 4.23 14.27 2.44
C GLN A 77 3.52 12.90 2.50
N ALA A 78 4.25 11.82 2.79
CA ALA A 78 3.64 10.51 3.04
C ALA A 78 2.56 10.57 4.12
N MET A 79 2.88 11.20 5.27
CA MET A 79 1.94 11.35 6.39
C MET A 79 0.71 12.18 6.01
N ASN A 80 0.87 13.23 5.20
CA ASN A 80 -0.26 13.99 4.67
C ASN A 80 -1.19 13.10 3.82
N HIS A 81 -0.64 12.26 2.94
CA HIS A 81 -1.44 11.33 2.15
C HIS A 81 -2.19 10.33 3.04
N PHE A 82 -1.53 9.70 4.01
CA PHE A 82 -2.18 8.76 4.94
C PHE A 82 -3.26 9.42 5.80
N ASN A 83 -3.06 10.66 6.24
CA ASN A 83 -4.08 11.42 6.97
C ASN A 83 -5.28 11.79 6.08
N ASN A 84 -5.07 12.01 4.78
CA ASN A 84 -6.16 12.24 3.85
C ASN A 84 -7.02 10.98 3.67
N VAL A 85 -6.40 9.78 3.65
CA VAL A 85 -7.13 8.50 3.59
C VAL A 85 -8.13 8.38 4.73
N GLU A 86 -7.76 8.79 5.94
CA GLU A 86 -8.67 8.75 7.10
C GLU A 86 -9.94 9.59 6.89
N ARG A 87 -9.81 10.77 6.27
CA ARG A 87 -10.95 11.63 5.95
C ARG A 87 -11.80 11.08 4.81
N GLU A 88 -11.16 10.47 3.81
CA GLU A 88 -11.84 9.89 2.65
C GLU A 88 -12.56 8.58 3.02
N ALA A 89 -11.92 7.71 3.80
CA ALA A 89 -12.49 6.46 4.26
C ALA A 89 -13.75 6.67 5.11
N ALA A 90 -13.85 7.79 5.84
CA ALA A 90 -15.05 8.14 6.60
C ALA A 90 -16.31 8.30 5.73
N LYS A 91 -16.14 8.51 4.41
CA LYS A 91 -17.24 8.62 3.43
C LYS A 91 -17.65 7.26 2.85
N MET A 92 -16.88 6.19 3.09
CA MET A 92 -17.16 4.87 2.55
C MET A 92 -18.37 4.23 3.26
N PRO A 93 -19.36 3.72 2.51
CA PRO A 93 -20.56 3.12 3.08
C PRO A 93 -20.29 1.75 3.71
N VAL A 94 -19.40 0.95 3.11
CA VAL A 94 -19.05 -0.38 3.60
C VAL A 94 -18.05 -0.28 4.76
N ALA A 95 -18.41 -0.85 5.91
CA ALA A 95 -17.63 -0.70 7.13
C ALA A 95 -16.28 -1.42 7.07
N GLU A 96 -16.26 -2.61 6.50
CA GLU A 96 -15.07 -3.44 6.33
C GLU A 96 -14.08 -2.81 5.36
N GLU A 97 -14.57 -2.23 4.25
CA GLU A 97 -13.74 -1.49 3.30
C GLU A 97 -13.10 -0.25 3.93
N ARG A 98 -13.91 0.54 4.66
CA ARG A 98 -13.42 1.67 5.45
C ARG A 98 -12.35 1.22 6.43
N ASN A 99 -12.61 0.16 7.19
CA ASN A 99 -11.69 -0.36 8.20
C ASN A 99 -10.41 -0.94 7.58
N ALA A 100 -10.48 -1.53 6.39
CA ALA A 100 -9.30 -1.95 5.63
C ALA A 100 -8.44 -0.75 5.23
N CYS A 101 -9.03 0.31 4.67
CA CYS A 101 -8.32 1.55 4.34
C CYS A 101 -7.64 2.16 5.59
N MET A 102 -8.38 2.21 6.71
CA MET A 102 -7.85 2.70 7.98
C MET A 102 -6.71 1.84 8.52
N THR A 103 -6.84 0.51 8.44
CA THR A 103 -5.81 -0.45 8.88
C THR A 103 -4.51 -0.24 8.12
N VAL A 104 -4.59 -0.18 6.78
CA VAL A 104 -3.42 0.02 5.92
C VAL A 104 -2.81 1.41 6.14
N ALA A 105 -3.63 2.46 6.28
CA ALA A 105 -3.17 3.81 6.56
C ALA A 105 -2.37 3.87 7.87
N LEU A 106 -2.95 3.35 8.96
CA LEU A 106 -2.31 3.32 10.29
C LEU A 106 -1.00 2.53 10.27
N ALA A 107 -1.00 1.34 9.67
CA ALA A 107 0.21 0.53 9.55
C ALA A 107 1.30 1.28 8.76
N ASN A 108 0.94 1.93 7.65
CA ASN A 108 1.87 2.75 6.88
C ASN A 108 2.41 3.96 7.68
N ARG A 109 1.57 4.64 8.48
CA ARG A 109 2.01 5.75 9.36
C ARG A 109 3.04 5.29 10.39
N ILE A 110 2.81 4.13 11.01
CA ILE A 110 3.72 3.55 11.99
C ILE A 110 5.07 3.22 11.34
N TRP A 111 5.08 2.56 10.17
CA TRP A 111 6.30 2.32 9.41
C TRP A 111 7.02 3.61 9.01
N CYS A 112 6.27 4.64 8.59
CA CYS A 112 6.84 5.95 8.23
C CYS A 112 7.54 6.62 9.41
N ASN A 113 6.94 6.55 10.61
CA ASN A 113 7.55 7.05 11.85
C ASN A 113 8.80 6.24 12.25
N GLU A 114 8.80 4.94 12.01
CA GLU A 114 9.95 4.07 12.27
C GLU A 114 11.13 4.38 11.31
N ILE A 115 10.85 4.60 10.03
CA ILE A 115 11.88 5.03 9.06
C ILE A 115 12.45 6.40 9.48
N LEU A 116 11.58 7.32 9.92
CA LEU A 116 12.01 8.62 10.42
C LEU A 116 12.90 8.51 11.65
N SER A 117 12.52 7.70 12.64
CA SER A 117 13.28 7.54 13.88
C SER A 117 14.68 6.98 13.61
N GLN A 118 14.80 5.96 12.76
CA GLN A 118 16.08 5.37 12.36
C GLN A 118 16.96 6.35 11.56
N SER A 119 16.35 7.24 10.77
CA SER A 119 17.09 8.24 9.99
C SER A 119 17.67 9.40 10.83
N GLN A 120 17.14 9.59 12.05
CA GLN A 120 17.54 10.64 12.99
C GLN A 120 18.54 10.16 14.06
N GLU A 121 18.67 8.85 14.27
CA GLU A 121 19.70 8.28 15.13
C GLU A 121 21.09 8.54 14.51
N GLY A 122 21.73 9.63 14.96
CA GLY A 122 23.04 10.09 14.48
C GLY A 122 23.09 11.55 14.03
N LYS A 123 21.97 12.29 14.06
CA LYS A 123 21.95 13.75 13.84
C LYS A 123 21.50 14.45 15.12
N GLU A 124 22.47 14.78 15.97
CA GLU A 124 22.26 15.83 16.96
C GLU A 124 21.97 17.12 16.20
N ASP A 125 20.84 17.75 16.52
CA ASP A 125 20.38 19.04 15.99
C ASP A 125 19.68 19.02 14.61
N VAL A 126 18.32 18.95 14.62
CA VAL A 126 17.47 20.00 14.02
C VAL A 126 16.08 19.98 14.67
N ASP A 127 15.72 21.13 15.21
CA ASP A 127 14.44 21.47 15.82
C ASP A 127 13.21 21.35 14.88
N ALA A 128 12.03 21.25 15.50
CA ALA A 128 10.67 21.27 14.91
C ALA A 128 10.00 19.96 14.38
N LEU A 129 10.46 18.78 14.82
CA LEU A 129 9.60 17.57 14.90
C LEU A 129 9.85 16.80 16.22
N HIS A 130 10.23 17.52 17.27
CA HIS A 130 10.66 16.97 18.57
C HIS A 130 9.66 17.17 19.71
N LYS A 131 8.37 17.35 19.41
CA LYS A 131 7.31 17.24 20.42
C LYS A 131 6.59 15.91 20.21
N SER A 132 6.93 14.94 21.06
CA SER A 132 6.44 13.55 21.12
C SER A 132 7.16 12.52 20.22
N LYS A 133 8.47 12.32 20.42
CA LYS A 133 8.96 10.94 20.33
C LYS A 133 8.30 10.22 21.51
N PRO A 134 7.44 9.19 21.31
CA PRO A 134 6.98 8.37 22.42
C PRO A 134 8.21 7.84 23.13
N LYS A 135 8.19 7.77 24.47
CA LYS A 135 9.23 7.04 25.18
C LYS A 135 9.26 5.62 24.61
N THR A 136 10.45 5.06 24.43
CA THR A 136 10.62 3.68 23.99
C THR A 136 9.70 2.75 24.79
N GLY A 137 8.73 2.14 24.12
CA GLY A 137 7.72 1.26 24.73
C GLY A 137 6.32 1.86 24.97
N GLU A 138 6.08 3.15 24.71
CA GLU A 138 4.74 3.74 24.83
C GLU A 138 3.93 3.58 23.54
N GLU A 139 2.78 2.89 23.64
CA GLU A 139 1.90 2.60 22.51
C GLU A 139 1.24 3.90 21.99
N THR A 140 1.57 4.29 20.77
CA THR A 140 1.01 5.51 20.15
C THR A 140 -0.51 5.38 19.95
N ASP A 141 -1.19 6.50 19.72
CA ASP A 141 -2.61 6.46 19.35
C ASP A 141 -2.85 5.61 18.09
N ASP A 142 -1.97 5.74 17.10
CA ASP A 142 -2.00 4.93 15.88
C ASP A 142 -1.90 3.43 16.17
N MET A 143 -0.96 3.03 17.05
CA MET A 143 -0.79 1.63 17.44
C MET A 143 -2.02 1.10 18.17
N ARG A 144 -2.58 1.86 19.12
CA ARG A 144 -3.81 1.48 19.85
C ARG A 144 -4.99 1.30 18.89
N ARG A 145 -5.15 2.23 17.94
CA ARG A 145 -6.22 2.17 16.93
C ARG A 145 -6.02 1.00 15.97
N LEU A 146 -4.79 0.78 15.50
CA LEU A 146 -4.45 -0.33 14.62
C LEU A 146 -4.71 -1.66 15.31
N LYS A 147 -4.31 -1.79 16.58
CA LYS A 147 -4.49 -3.00 17.38
C LYS A 147 -5.96 -3.36 17.53
N ARG A 148 -6.83 -2.38 17.77
CA ARG A 148 -8.28 -2.59 17.82
C ARG A 148 -8.81 -3.13 16.49
N LEU A 149 -8.55 -2.44 15.39
CA LEU A 149 -9.01 -2.87 14.06
C LEU A 149 -8.49 -4.26 13.69
N TRP A 150 -7.22 -4.54 14.00
CA TRP A 150 -6.56 -5.80 13.66
C TRP A 150 -7.02 -6.98 14.53
N ASN A 151 -7.42 -6.71 15.78
CA ASN A 151 -8.00 -7.72 16.67
C ASN A 151 -9.46 -8.02 16.31
N GLU A 152 -10.19 -7.04 15.80
CA GLU A 152 -11.60 -7.16 15.38
C GLU A 152 -11.75 -7.56 13.90
N LYS A 153 -10.65 -7.88 13.21
CA LYS A 153 -10.68 -8.21 11.79
C LYS A 153 -11.49 -9.47 11.50
N ASN A 154 -12.10 -9.47 10.33
CA ASN A 154 -12.80 -10.61 9.74
C ASN A 154 -12.30 -10.82 8.30
N GLU A 155 -12.73 -11.92 7.68
CA GLU A 155 -12.29 -12.29 6.33
C GLU A 155 -12.67 -11.24 5.27
N ILE A 156 -13.79 -10.51 5.46
CA ILE A 156 -14.24 -9.45 4.54
C ILE A 156 -13.27 -8.26 4.59
N LEU A 157 -12.87 -7.83 5.79
CA LEU A 157 -11.86 -6.78 5.98
C LEU A 157 -10.54 -7.21 5.33
N GLU A 158 -10.10 -8.45 5.56
CA GLU A 158 -8.87 -8.98 4.95
C GLU A 158 -8.97 -9.01 3.42
N ALA A 159 -10.12 -9.39 2.85
CA ALA A 159 -10.35 -9.34 1.41
C ALA A 159 -10.24 -7.91 0.85
N TYR A 160 -10.75 -6.90 1.56
CA TYR A 160 -10.55 -5.50 1.17
C TYR A 160 -9.09 -5.06 1.25
N ILE A 161 -8.32 -5.56 2.22
CA ILE A 161 -6.87 -5.32 2.28
C ILE A 161 -6.17 -5.93 1.06
N GLU A 162 -6.58 -7.12 0.62
CA GLU A 162 -6.06 -7.72 -0.62
C GLU A 162 -6.42 -6.85 -1.84
N GLY A 163 -7.64 -6.31 -1.91
CA GLY A 163 -8.04 -5.35 -2.95
C GLY A 163 -7.18 -4.07 -2.98
N ILE A 164 -6.81 -3.54 -1.82
CA ILE A 164 -5.88 -2.40 -1.73
C ILE A 164 -4.50 -2.78 -2.27
N ALA A 165 -4.01 -3.97 -1.94
CA ALA A 165 -2.71 -4.45 -2.44
C ALA A 165 -2.71 -4.68 -3.96
N VAL A 166 -3.82 -5.17 -4.51
CA VAL A 166 -4.02 -5.31 -5.97
C VAL A 166 -3.82 -3.97 -6.67
N PHE A 167 -4.40 -2.89 -6.14
CA PHE A 167 -4.23 -1.56 -6.72
C PHE A 167 -2.74 -1.19 -6.81
N SER A 168 -1.98 -1.34 -5.72
CA SER A 168 -0.54 -1.03 -5.74
C SER A 168 0.20 -1.88 -6.77
N LEU A 169 -0.04 -3.19 -6.81
CA LEU A 169 0.64 -4.13 -7.70
C LEU A 169 0.36 -3.84 -9.18
N GLU A 170 -0.86 -3.40 -9.52
CA GLU A 170 -1.19 -3.00 -10.90
C GLU A 170 -0.27 -1.88 -11.41
N TYR A 171 -0.02 -0.87 -10.56
CA TYR A 171 0.80 0.29 -10.92
C TYR A 171 2.30 -0.01 -10.95
N LEU A 172 2.72 -1.14 -10.40
CA LEU A 172 4.10 -1.64 -10.51
C LEU A 172 4.37 -2.37 -11.83
N GLY A 173 3.35 -2.57 -12.67
CA GLY A 173 3.50 -3.07 -14.04
C GLY A 173 3.62 -4.60 -14.17
N PRO A 174 4.01 -5.10 -15.36
CA PRO A 174 3.83 -6.50 -15.76
C PRO A 174 4.42 -7.55 -14.83
N ARG A 175 5.58 -7.27 -14.23
CA ARG A 175 6.21 -8.20 -13.27
C ARG A 175 5.34 -8.52 -12.05
N LYS A 176 4.40 -7.63 -11.72
CA LYS A 176 3.51 -7.76 -10.56
C LYS A 176 2.11 -8.24 -10.91
N TYR A 177 1.78 -8.44 -12.20
CA TYR A 177 0.43 -8.90 -12.58
C TYR A 177 0.11 -10.29 -12.06
N LYS A 178 1.09 -11.17 -11.92
CA LYS A 178 0.85 -12.48 -11.31
C LYS A 178 0.52 -12.38 -9.82
N ASP A 179 1.26 -11.56 -9.08
CA ASP A 179 0.99 -11.27 -7.67
C ASP A 179 -0.40 -10.61 -7.51
N ALA A 180 -0.75 -9.68 -8.40
CA ALA A 180 -2.03 -8.99 -8.40
C ALA A 180 -3.19 -9.95 -8.69
N GLU A 181 -3.04 -10.83 -9.68
CA GLU A 181 -4.01 -11.89 -10.00
C GLU A 181 -4.28 -12.80 -8.79
N ASP A 182 -3.23 -13.26 -8.11
CA ASP A 182 -3.36 -14.16 -6.97
C ASP A 182 -4.07 -13.49 -5.79
N ARG A 183 -3.80 -12.20 -5.54
CA ARG A 183 -4.52 -11.41 -4.52
C ARG A 183 -5.97 -11.14 -4.90
N CYS A 184 -6.25 -10.79 -6.16
CA CYS A 184 -7.61 -10.67 -6.68
C CYS A 184 -8.42 -11.94 -6.44
N ARG A 185 -7.85 -13.12 -6.77
CA ARG A 185 -8.52 -14.40 -6.55
C ARG A 185 -8.80 -14.67 -5.07
N LYS A 186 -7.85 -14.40 -4.18
CA LYS A 186 -8.06 -14.52 -2.73
C LYS A 186 -9.22 -13.64 -2.26
N ALA A 187 -9.26 -12.39 -2.69
CA ALA A 187 -10.32 -11.46 -2.32
C ALA A 187 -11.70 -11.91 -2.85
N LEU A 188 -11.75 -12.38 -4.10
CA LEU A 188 -12.97 -12.88 -4.75
C LEU A 188 -13.51 -14.19 -4.18
N VAL A 189 -12.70 -15.00 -3.49
CA VAL A 189 -13.21 -16.15 -2.73
C VAL A 189 -14.15 -15.69 -1.61
N VAL A 190 -13.84 -14.56 -0.97
CA VAL A 190 -14.63 -14.02 0.15
C VAL A 190 -15.77 -13.12 -0.35
N ILE A 191 -15.50 -12.24 -1.32
CA ILE A 191 -16.49 -11.32 -1.89
C ILE A 191 -16.63 -11.60 -3.40
N PRO A 192 -17.36 -12.68 -3.78
CA PRO A 192 -17.42 -13.13 -5.18
C PRO A 192 -18.16 -12.16 -6.11
N THR A 193 -18.89 -11.19 -5.57
CA THR A 193 -19.69 -10.24 -6.34
C THR A 193 -19.00 -8.89 -6.54
N ASN A 194 -17.76 -8.69 -6.11
CA ASN A 194 -17.07 -7.41 -6.25
C ASN A 194 -16.73 -7.15 -7.75
N PRO A 195 -17.35 -6.15 -8.41
CA PRO A 195 -17.17 -5.94 -9.84
C PRO A 195 -15.78 -5.38 -10.20
N GLU A 196 -15.19 -4.56 -9.33
CA GLU A 196 -13.86 -3.98 -9.56
C GLU A 196 -12.79 -5.08 -9.59
N TRP A 197 -12.89 -6.05 -8.68
CA TRP A 197 -11.92 -7.15 -8.62
C TRP A 197 -12.05 -8.12 -9.80
N HIS A 198 -13.26 -8.34 -10.32
CA HIS A 198 -13.45 -9.09 -11.58
C HIS A 198 -12.85 -8.35 -12.77
N HIS A 199 -13.06 -7.03 -12.84
CA HIS A 199 -12.47 -6.20 -13.88
C HIS A 199 -10.94 -6.26 -13.84
N SER A 200 -10.33 -6.01 -12.67
CA SER A 200 -8.88 -6.09 -12.48
C SER A 200 -8.33 -7.48 -12.82
N LEU A 201 -9.01 -8.56 -12.37
CA LEU A 201 -8.62 -9.93 -12.70
C LEU A 201 -8.62 -10.18 -14.22
N GLY A 202 -9.64 -9.73 -14.93
CA GLY A 202 -9.72 -9.80 -16.39
C GLY A 202 -8.57 -9.05 -17.07
N CYS A 203 -8.24 -7.84 -16.59
CA CYS A 203 -7.09 -7.07 -17.09
C CYS A 203 -5.77 -7.79 -16.89
N PHE A 204 -5.51 -8.37 -15.70
CA PHE A 204 -4.26 -9.08 -15.43
C PHE A 204 -4.11 -10.33 -16.30
N ILE A 205 -5.18 -11.12 -16.46
CA ILE A 205 -5.15 -12.30 -17.33
C ILE A 205 -4.87 -11.87 -18.78
N GLY A 206 -5.60 -10.87 -19.29
CA GLY A 206 -5.43 -10.41 -20.67
C GLY A 206 -4.03 -9.85 -20.97
N ARG A 207 -3.44 -9.09 -20.04
CA ARG A 207 -2.07 -8.55 -20.18
C ARG A 207 -1.03 -9.67 -20.15
N GLN A 208 -1.15 -10.64 -19.24
CA GLN A 208 -0.23 -11.78 -19.16
C GLN A 208 -0.28 -12.67 -20.40
N GLU A 209 -1.46 -12.92 -20.98
CA GLU A 209 -1.57 -13.71 -22.21
C GLU A 209 -0.98 -12.96 -23.41
N SER A 210 -1.18 -11.64 -23.50
CA SER A 210 -0.56 -10.80 -24.53
C SER A 210 0.97 -10.85 -24.47
N ASP A 211 1.54 -10.76 -23.26
CA ASP A 211 3.00 -10.84 -23.06
C ASP A 211 3.58 -12.20 -23.48
N LYS A 212 2.84 -13.29 -23.25
CA LYS A 212 3.26 -14.64 -23.70
C LYS A 212 3.30 -14.72 -25.23
N VAL A 213 2.28 -14.19 -25.91
CA VAL A 213 2.21 -14.20 -27.38
C VAL A 213 3.38 -13.40 -27.97
N ILE A 214 3.60 -12.18 -27.50
CA ILE A 214 4.71 -11.32 -27.98
C ILE A 214 6.07 -12.00 -27.80
N ASN A 215 6.31 -12.61 -26.63
CA ASN A 215 7.57 -13.30 -26.36
C ASN A 215 7.75 -14.57 -27.22
N SER A 216 6.66 -15.28 -27.55
CA SER A 216 6.71 -16.45 -28.42
C SER A 216 7.02 -16.09 -29.88
N GLU A 217 6.51 -14.97 -30.38
CA GLU A 217 6.80 -14.48 -31.73
C GLU A 217 8.23 -13.93 -31.85
N ALA A 218 8.70 -13.21 -30.81
CA ALA A 218 10.08 -12.69 -30.77
C ALA A 218 11.14 -13.80 -30.71
N GLY A 219 10.84 -14.96 -30.09
CA GLY A 219 11.73 -16.11 -30.03
C GLY A 219 11.81 -16.96 -31.31
N THR A 220 10.98 -16.65 -32.32
CA THR A 220 10.92 -17.42 -33.58
C THR A 220 11.76 -16.78 -34.70
N ILE A 221 12.39 -15.63 -34.45
CA ILE A 221 13.27 -14.93 -35.40
C ILE A 221 14.73 -15.05 -34.96
N THR A 222 15.33 -16.24 -35.12
CA THR A 222 16.79 -16.46 -35.10
C THR A 222 17.19 -17.55 -36.08
#